data_AF-A0A9E0P6M8-F1
#
_entry.id   AF-A0A9E0P6M8-F1
#
_cell.length_a   1.000
_cell.length_b   1.000
_cell.length_c   1.000
_cell.angle_alpha   90.00
_cell.angle_beta   90.00
_cell.angle_gamma   90.00
#
_symmetry.space_group_name_H-M   'P 1'
#
loop_
_entity.id
_entity.type
_entity.pdbx_description
1 polymer ?
#
loop_
_entity_poly.entity_id
_entity_poly.type
_entity_poly.pdbx_seq_one_letter_code
_entity_poly.pdbx_strand_id
1 'polypeptide(L)'
;MNDSFKTNIVQFYRSIRVSPRRTVAALLVVLVIIIATILAFQFILSRNSSLALINMLGLMLIPVLLIGAALWLTVTWRRTQLDIARLGDERVMVESYLDRMTDLLLNHNLRQAAADSETTRVARAHSLTILRNLNGEGRGQIVRFLYESALLKAGEPIVDLQAAELGGMEIAGIPMPGINLRNADLRLARLAEVVMPASDLRESNLDSADLTRADLSETYLRGATLSNAGLSEANLRGAILTRADLVAADLRQADLSDANLSKADLSGADLTGAILKNAKLNGAILIGAILDGANLSLANLGKANLSEVNATDANLSGANLAGATLIGAKLNNAQLGGAIISEADLTDAELSDANLNLANLRGATMNRAILIGASLTDAIMGRVSLSGADLTGCNLSRANLSIANLSRAILNRGVLEEAGLSGADLRAAQLRGANLRGAILRGAILGDSDLSRADLSRANLRWANLNNANLTGADLTDVDLTDAEVTTQALSKARSVTKVDRPSASHFASAPDVIPPTQPGSLPVSRPPKYKQPAISPNDQPAVEPITESASETGT
;
A
#
# COMPACT_ATOMS: atom_id res chain seq x y z
N MET A 1 -37.05 8.95 -34.15
CA MET A 1 -37.14 8.68 -32.69
C MET A 1 -37.90 7.35 -32.55
N ASN A 2 -37.26 6.29 -32.07
CA ASN A 2 -37.77 4.90 -32.16
C ASN A 2 -38.89 4.63 -31.13
N ASP A 3 -40.05 4.15 -31.61
CA ASP A 3 -41.20 3.71 -30.78
C ASP A 3 -40.86 2.57 -29.79
N SER A 4 -39.74 1.89 -30.02
CA SER A 4 -39.17 0.91 -29.10
C SER A 4 -38.82 1.51 -27.72
N PHE A 5 -38.45 2.79 -27.65
CA PHE A 5 -38.03 3.43 -26.40
C PHE A 5 -39.22 3.75 -25.48
N LYS A 6 -40.31 4.28 -26.06
CA LYS A 6 -41.56 4.53 -25.32
C LYS A 6 -42.18 3.23 -24.78
N THR A 7 -42.06 2.15 -25.55
CA THR A 7 -42.65 0.85 -25.20
C THR A 7 -41.93 0.19 -24.02
N ASN A 8 -40.61 0.33 -23.92
CA ASN A 8 -39.82 -0.24 -22.82
C ASN A 8 -40.08 0.48 -21.48
N ILE A 9 -40.30 1.80 -21.49
CA ILE A 9 -40.64 2.58 -20.29
C ILE A 9 -42.03 2.19 -19.74
N VAL A 10 -43.00 1.96 -20.62
CA VAL A 10 -44.37 1.57 -20.22
C VAL A 10 -44.41 0.13 -19.69
N GLN A 11 -43.59 -0.77 -20.23
CA GLN A 11 -43.47 -2.14 -19.70
C GLN A 11 -42.76 -2.18 -18.34
N PHE A 12 -41.73 -1.36 -18.14
CA PHE A 12 -41.10 -1.16 -16.83
C PHE A 12 -42.08 -0.60 -15.79
N TYR A 13 -42.95 0.33 -16.19
CA TYR A 13 -43.99 0.91 -15.32
C TYR A 13 -45.06 -0.12 -14.90
N ARG A 14 -45.31 -1.16 -15.72
CA ARG A 14 -46.32 -2.19 -15.43
C ARG A 14 -45.81 -3.33 -14.56
N SER A 15 -44.51 -3.65 -14.57
CA SER A 15 -43.95 -4.74 -13.75
C SER A 15 -43.82 -4.41 -12.26
N ILE A 16 -43.92 -3.12 -11.89
CA ILE A 16 -43.82 -2.63 -10.50
C ILE A 16 -45.16 -2.71 -9.75
N ARG A 17 -46.27 -2.98 -10.45
CA ARG A 17 -47.60 -3.04 -9.83
C ARG A 17 -47.91 -4.45 -9.33
N VAL A 18 -48.07 -4.53 -8.00
CA VAL A 18 -48.67 -5.59 -7.17
C VAL A 18 -47.66 -6.47 -6.44
N SER A 19 -47.47 -6.21 -5.13
CA SER A 19 -46.77 -7.12 -4.23
C SER A 19 -47.76 -8.10 -3.58
N PRO A 20 -47.66 -9.42 -3.85
CA PRO A 20 -48.52 -10.46 -3.26
C PRO A 20 -48.40 -10.59 -1.73
N ARG A 21 -47.42 -9.91 -1.12
CA ARG A 21 -47.11 -10.00 0.31
C ARG A 21 -48.17 -9.34 1.20
N ARG A 22 -48.84 -8.28 0.71
CA ARG A 22 -49.85 -7.55 1.49
C ARG A 22 -51.16 -8.33 1.66
N THR A 23 -51.55 -9.10 0.63
CA THR A 23 -52.73 -9.98 0.69
C THR A 23 -52.47 -11.21 1.56
N VAL A 24 -51.28 -11.79 1.52
CA VAL A 24 -50.89 -12.93 2.38
C VAL A 24 -50.83 -12.54 3.86
N ALA A 25 -50.29 -11.36 4.19
CA ALA A 25 -50.27 -10.87 5.58
C ALA A 25 -51.68 -10.60 6.13
N ALA A 26 -52.58 -10.02 5.33
CA ALA A 26 -53.97 -9.81 5.72
C ALA A 26 -54.73 -11.13 5.94
N LEU A 27 -54.50 -12.14 5.09
CA LEU A 27 -55.08 -13.48 5.24
C LEU A 27 -54.60 -14.21 6.49
N LEU A 28 -53.31 -14.10 6.85
CA LEU A 28 -52.77 -14.68 8.08
C LEU A 28 -53.38 -14.06 9.33
N VAL A 29 -53.62 -12.75 9.35
CA VAL A 29 -54.25 -12.06 10.48
C VAL A 29 -55.70 -12.51 10.66
N VAL A 30 -56.45 -12.63 9.57
CA VAL A 30 -57.82 -13.16 9.61
C VAL A 30 -57.83 -14.61 10.11
N LEU A 31 -56.87 -15.44 9.68
CA LEU A 31 -56.73 -16.82 10.14
C LEU A 31 -56.46 -16.91 11.65
N VAL A 32 -55.59 -16.05 12.20
CA VAL A 32 -55.31 -16.01 13.65
C VAL A 32 -56.55 -15.61 14.45
N ILE A 33 -57.33 -14.64 13.97
CA ILE A 33 -58.58 -14.22 14.61
C ILE A 33 -59.61 -15.36 14.60
N ILE A 34 -59.72 -16.09 13.49
CA ILE A 34 -60.61 -17.25 13.35
C ILE A 34 -60.18 -18.38 14.31
N ILE A 35 -58.89 -18.70 14.39
CA ILE A 35 -58.38 -19.74 15.30
C ILE A 35 -58.64 -19.34 16.76
N ALA A 36 -58.41 -18.07 17.12
CA ALA A 36 -58.66 -17.57 18.47
C ALA A 36 -60.14 -17.62 18.84
N THR A 37 -61.05 -17.30 17.89
CA THR A 37 -62.50 -17.40 18.13
C THR A 37 -62.98 -18.84 18.22
N ILE A 38 -62.43 -19.75 17.42
CA ILE A 38 -62.73 -21.19 17.50
C ILE A 38 -62.28 -21.76 18.85
N LEU A 39 -61.07 -21.42 19.32
CA LEU A 39 -60.57 -21.86 20.62
C LEU A 39 -61.40 -21.29 21.78
N ALA A 40 -61.80 -20.02 21.69
CA ALA A 40 -62.69 -19.40 22.67
C ALA A 40 -64.09 -20.05 22.68
N PHE A 41 -64.60 -20.46 21.51
CA PHE A 41 -65.89 -21.14 21.39
C PHE A 41 -65.84 -22.58 21.92
N GLN A 42 -64.77 -23.33 21.61
CA GLN A 42 -64.55 -24.67 22.17
C GLN A 42 -64.43 -24.66 23.71
N PHE A 43 -63.85 -23.61 24.28
CA PHE A 43 -63.74 -23.39 25.72
C PHE A 43 -65.09 -23.20 26.42
N ILE A 44 -66.05 -22.50 25.80
CA ILE A 44 -67.41 -22.32 26.34
C ILE A 44 -68.16 -23.66 26.42
N LEU A 45 -67.86 -24.59 25.51
CA LEU A 45 -68.49 -25.91 25.44
C LEU A 45 -67.85 -26.95 26.38
N SER A 46 -66.55 -26.84 26.70
CA SER A 46 -65.85 -27.80 27.57
C SER A 46 -66.06 -27.47 29.05
N ARG A 47 -67.25 -27.78 29.57
CA ARG A 47 -67.61 -27.63 30.98
C ARG A 47 -67.16 -28.84 31.79
N ASN A 48 -65.90 -28.90 32.22
CA ASN A 48 -65.46 -29.52 33.49
C ASN A 48 -63.93 -29.58 33.65
N SER A 49 -63.51 -29.49 34.92
CA SER A 49 -62.25 -29.92 35.56
C SER A 49 -61.12 -28.90 35.81
N SER A 50 -60.50 -29.14 36.98
CA SER A 50 -59.54 -28.40 37.81
C SER A 50 -58.24 -27.90 37.15
N LEU A 51 -58.33 -27.04 36.13
CA LEU A 51 -57.21 -26.22 35.64
C LEU A 51 -57.56 -24.73 35.54
N ALA A 52 -58.54 -24.28 36.33
CA ALA A 52 -59.13 -22.95 36.23
C ALA A 52 -58.10 -21.80 36.33
N LEU A 53 -57.05 -21.94 37.15
CA LEU A 53 -56.09 -20.85 37.39
C LEU A 53 -55.07 -20.68 36.25
N ILE A 54 -54.51 -21.79 35.73
CA ILE A 54 -53.62 -21.78 34.55
C ILE A 54 -54.40 -21.37 33.30
N ASN A 55 -55.66 -21.77 33.19
CA ASN A 55 -56.55 -21.39 32.09
C ASN A 55 -56.98 -19.92 32.16
N MET A 56 -57.18 -19.33 33.36
CA MET A 56 -57.44 -17.89 33.51
C MET A 56 -56.22 -17.04 33.14
N LEU A 57 -55.02 -17.51 33.52
CA LEU A 57 -53.75 -16.89 33.13
C LEU A 57 -53.54 -16.94 31.61
N GLY A 58 -53.87 -18.07 30.96
CA GLY A 58 -53.85 -18.18 29.50
C GLY A 58 -54.85 -17.25 28.81
N LEU A 59 -56.04 -17.04 29.38
CA LEU A 59 -57.05 -16.14 28.83
C LEU A 59 -56.65 -14.65 28.97
N MET A 60 -55.92 -14.29 30.04
CA MET A 60 -55.35 -12.95 30.26
C MET A 60 -54.14 -12.67 29.36
N LEU A 61 -53.42 -13.71 28.93
CA LEU A 61 -52.29 -13.58 28.02
C LEU A 61 -52.73 -13.15 26.60
N ILE A 62 -53.94 -13.55 26.19
CA ILE A 62 -54.47 -13.26 24.84
C ILE A 62 -54.67 -11.74 24.63
N PRO A 63 -55.38 -10.99 25.50
CA PRO A 63 -55.47 -9.53 25.40
C PRO A 63 -54.11 -8.84 25.42
N VAL A 64 -53.17 -9.29 26.26
CA VAL A 64 -51.83 -8.71 26.37
C VAL A 64 -51.02 -8.93 25.08
N LEU A 65 -51.09 -10.13 24.50
CA LEU A 65 -50.45 -10.44 23.21
C LEU A 65 -51.11 -9.67 22.06
N LEU A 66 -52.43 -9.48 22.08
CA LEU A 66 -53.14 -8.68 21.08
C LEU A 66 -52.79 -7.19 21.18
N ILE A 67 -52.68 -6.65 22.39
CA ILE A 67 -52.23 -5.28 22.63
C ILE A 67 -50.77 -5.11 22.20
N GLY A 68 -49.90 -6.06 22.54
CA GLY A 68 -48.50 -6.07 22.12
C GLY A 68 -48.35 -6.16 20.61
N ALA A 69 -49.13 -7.01 19.94
CA ALA A 69 -49.15 -7.13 18.49
C ALA A 69 -49.70 -5.86 17.83
N ALA A 70 -50.74 -5.22 18.38
CA ALA A 70 -51.28 -3.97 17.89
C ALA A 70 -50.31 -2.78 18.08
N LEU A 71 -49.61 -2.70 19.20
CA LEU A 71 -48.53 -1.74 19.44
C LEU A 71 -47.36 -1.96 18.47
N TRP A 72 -46.95 -3.21 18.29
CA TRP A 72 -45.92 -3.56 17.31
C TRP A 72 -46.37 -3.23 15.87
N LEU A 73 -47.63 -3.49 15.52
CA LEU A 73 -48.20 -3.13 14.22
C LEU A 73 -48.23 -1.62 14.04
N THR A 74 -48.73 -0.85 15.01
CA THR A 74 -48.79 0.61 14.90
C THR A 74 -47.41 1.24 14.79
N VAL A 75 -46.42 0.72 15.51
CA VAL A 75 -45.03 1.16 15.39
C VAL A 75 -44.44 0.82 14.01
N THR A 76 -44.67 -0.40 13.50
CA THR A 76 -44.18 -0.82 12.17
C THR A 76 -44.91 -0.11 11.03
N TRP A 77 -46.22 0.12 11.15
CA TRP A 77 -47.02 0.92 10.22
C TRP A 77 -46.57 2.38 10.19
N ARG A 78 -46.29 2.99 11.34
CA ARG A 78 -45.82 4.38 11.39
C ARG A 78 -44.43 4.54 10.78
N ARG A 79 -43.54 3.56 10.99
CA ARG A 79 -42.22 3.51 10.32
C ARG A 79 -42.38 3.38 8.81
N THR A 80 -43.15 2.40 8.35
CA THR A 80 -43.37 2.17 6.91
C THR A 80 -44.06 3.35 6.21
N GLN A 81 -44.97 4.08 6.87
CA GLN A 81 -45.58 5.29 6.30
C GLN A 81 -44.58 6.46 6.15
N LEU A 82 -43.69 6.65 7.13
CA LEU A 82 -42.63 7.66 7.02
C LEU A 82 -41.64 7.33 5.90
N ASP A 83 -41.31 6.04 5.74
CA ASP A 83 -40.44 5.58 4.65
C ASP A 83 -41.12 5.78 3.28
N ILE A 84 -42.43 5.49 3.17
CA ILE A 84 -43.19 5.71 1.93
C ILE A 84 -43.33 7.19 1.59
N ALA A 85 -43.55 8.07 2.58
CA ALA A 85 -43.63 9.51 2.36
C ALA A 85 -42.30 10.08 1.86
N ARG A 86 -41.18 9.71 2.48
CA ARG A 86 -39.83 10.11 2.04
C ARG A 86 -39.52 9.62 0.62
N LEU A 87 -39.85 8.37 0.31
CA LEU A 87 -39.69 7.80 -1.03
C LEU A 87 -40.60 8.48 -2.08
N GLY A 88 -41.78 8.96 -1.66
CA GLY A 88 -42.69 9.73 -2.50
C GLY A 88 -42.11 11.10 -2.85
N ASP A 89 -41.60 11.83 -1.85
CA ASP A 89 -40.99 13.14 -2.05
C ASP A 89 -39.77 13.08 -2.97
N GLU A 90 -38.93 12.05 -2.81
CA GLU A 90 -37.75 11.86 -3.66
C GLU A 90 -38.10 11.55 -5.12
N ARG A 91 -39.07 10.65 -5.36
CA ARG A 91 -39.54 10.35 -6.72
C ARG A 91 -40.04 11.60 -7.42
N VAL A 92 -40.78 12.45 -6.70
CA VAL A 92 -41.29 13.72 -7.23
C VAL A 92 -40.14 14.67 -7.57
N MET A 93 -39.09 14.74 -6.74
CA MET A 93 -37.91 15.57 -7.06
C MET A 93 -37.18 15.08 -8.31
N VAL A 94 -36.98 13.77 -8.45
CA VAL A 94 -36.34 13.18 -9.64
C VAL A 94 -37.21 13.43 -10.88
N GLU A 95 -38.52 13.18 -10.82
CA GLU A 95 -39.44 13.43 -11.94
C GLU A 95 -39.45 14.91 -12.34
N SER A 96 -39.56 15.83 -11.36
CA SER A 96 -39.51 17.27 -11.62
C SER A 96 -38.19 17.71 -12.25
N TYR A 97 -37.07 17.11 -11.85
CA TYR A 97 -35.78 17.37 -12.47
C TYR A 97 -35.73 16.90 -13.92
N LEU A 98 -36.18 15.67 -14.18
CA LEU A 98 -36.19 15.09 -15.52
C LEU A 98 -37.06 15.92 -16.47
N ASP A 99 -38.23 16.38 -16.02
CA ASP A 99 -39.10 17.26 -16.80
C ASP A 99 -38.41 18.59 -17.13
N ARG A 100 -37.78 19.22 -16.14
CA ARG A 100 -37.06 20.49 -16.34
C ARG A 100 -35.88 20.34 -17.29
N MET A 101 -35.07 19.28 -17.14
CA MET A 101 -33.95 19.01 -18.03
C MET A 101 -34.41 18.66 -19.44
N THR A 102 -35.53 17.95 -19.57
CA THR A 102 -36.13 17.64 -20.88
C THR A 102 -36.62 18.91 -21.57
N ASP A 103 -37.23 19.85 -20.85
CA ASP A 103 -37.61 21.18 -21.38
C ASP A 103 -36.39 21.97 -21.86
N LEU A 104 -35.30 21.99 -21.09
CA LEU A 104 -34.06 22.64 -21.52
C LEU A 104 -33.45 21.98 -22.76
N LEU A 105 -33.50 20.64 -22.84
CA LEU A 105 -33.01 19.87 -23.98
C LEU A 105 -33.83 20.12 -25.26
N LEU A 106 -35.16 20.17 -25.16
CA LEU A 106 -36.06 20.25 -26.31
C LEU A 106 -36.35 21.68 -26.75
N ASN A 107 -36.59 22.59 -25.80
CA ASN A 107 -37.09 23.94 -26.10
C ASN A 107 -35.99 25.02 -26.02
N HIS A 108 -34.88 24.75 -25.33
CA HIS A 108 -33.80 25.73 -25.12
C HIS A 108 -32.45 25.32 -25.75
N ASN A 109 -32.46 24.31 -26.64
CA ASN A 109 -31.28 23.84 -27.39
C ASN A 109 -30.04 23.55 -26.52
N LEU A 110 -30.23 23.04 -25.30
CA LEU A 110 -29.14 22.83 -24.32
C LEU A 110 -27.95 22.04 -24.89
N ARG A 111 -28.17 21.11 -25.83
CA ARG A 111 -27.11 20.31 -26.47
C ARG A 111 -26.13 21.10 -27.36
N GLN A 112 -26.56 22.25 -27.89
CA GLN A 112 -25.76 23.09 -28.77
C GLN A 112 -25.33 24.39 -28.08
N ALA A 113 -25.74 24.57 -26.82
CA ALA A 113 -25.42 25.75 -26.07
C ALA A 113 -23.92 25.79 -25.75
N ALA A 114 -23.29 26.96 -25.83
CA ALA A 114 -21.90 27.14 -25.42
C ALA A 114 -21.71 26.76 -23.94
N ALA A 115 -20.50 26.30 -23.58
CA ALA A 115 -20.16 25.84 -22.22
C ALA A 115 -20.53 26.84 -21.12
N ASP A 116 -20.38 28.15 -21.38
CA ASP A 116 -20.69 29.22 -20.42
C ASP A 116 -22.01 29.96 -20.67
N SER A 117 -22.87 29.42 -21.53
CA SER A 117 -24.18 30.02 -21.79
C SER A 117 -25.06 30.01 -20.53
N GLU A 118 -26.01 30.93 -20.48
CA GLU A 118 -26.99 30.99 -19.38
C GLU A 118 -27.76 29.67 -19.23
N THR A 119 -28.14 29.03 -20.35
CA THR A 119 -28.81 27.72 -20.35
C THR A 119 -27.97 26.62 -19.71
N THR A 120 -26.66 26.59 -20.00
CA THR A 120 -25.73 25.62 -19.44
C THR A 120 -25.51 25.85 -17.95
N ARG A 121 -25.38 27.13 -17.54
CA ARG A 121 -25.29 27.52 -16.13
C ARG A 121 -26.55 27.14 -15.34
N VAL A 122 -27.73 27.37 -15.90
CA VAL A 122 -29.02 27.00 -15.29
C VAL A 122 -29.14 25.48 -15.16
N ALA A 123 -28.79 24.73 -16.22
CA ALA A 123 -28.80 23.27 -16.20
C ALA A 123 -27.85 22.71 -15.12
N ARG A 124 -26.63 23.25 -15.03
CA ARG A 124 -25.64 22.87 -14.01
C ARG A 124 -26.12 23.21 -12.60
N ALA A 125 -26.55 24.45 -12.37
CA ALA A 125 -27.03 24.89 -11.06
C ALA A 125 -28.22 24.03 -10.60
N HIS A 126 -29.19 23.78 -11.48
CA HIS A 126 -30.34 22.94 -11.17
C HIS A 126 -29.92 21.51 -10.82
N SER A 127 -29.00 20.91 -11.60
CA SER A 127 -28.46 19.57 -11.34
C SER A 127 -27.78 19.47 -9.98
N LEU A 128 -26.88 20.41 -9.65
CA LEU A 128 -26.19 20.40 -8.36
C LEU A 128 -27.16 20.64 -7.19
N THR A 129 -28.16 21.50 -7.34
CA THR A 129 -29.17 21.73 -6.29
C THR A 129 -30.01 20.48 -6.03
N ILE A 130 -30.42 19.77 -7.07
CA ILE A 130 -31.19 18.53 -6.92
C ILE A 130 -30.35 17.43 -6.29
N LEU A 131 -29.11 17.20 -6.76
CA LEU A 131 -28.22 16.16 -6.24
C LEU A 131 -28.00 16.24 -4.71
N ARG A 132 -27.91 17.45 -4.16
CA ARG A 132 -27.77 17.68 -2.71
C ARG A 132 -28.94 17.12 -1.89
N ASN A 133 -30.14 17.17 -2.44
CA ASN A 133 -31.39 16.81 -1.73
C ASN A 133 -31.83 15.36 -1.98
N LEU A 134 -31.12 14.61 -2.83
CA LEU A 134 -31.43 13.22 -3.16
C LEU A 134 -30.66 12.23 -2.29
N ASN A 135 -31.18 11.00 -2.19
CA ASN A 135 -30.46 9.88 -1.61
C ASN A 135 -29.46 9.29 -2.63
N GLY A 136 -28.76 8.21 -2.26
CA GLY A 136 -27.78 7.54 -3.12
C GLY A 136 -28.34 7.00 -4.44
N GLU A 137 -29.52 6.37 -4.40
CA GLU A 137 -30.23 5.87 -5.59
C GLU A 137 -30.65 7.04 -6.49
N GLY A 138 -31.25 8.09 -5.91
CA GLY A 138 -31.65 9.29 -6.64
C GLY A 138 -30.46 9.97 -7.31
N ARG A 139 -29.34 10.16 -6.60
CA ARG A 139 -28.10 10.70 -7.16
C ARG A 139 -27.60 9.86 -8.35
N GLY A 140 -27.64 8.53 -8.22
CA GLY A 140 -27.24 7.60 -9.28
C GLY A 140 -28.11 7.73 -10.53
N GLN A 141 -29.43 7.86 -10.36
CA GLN A 141 -30.38 8.06 -11.47
C GLN A 141 -30.10 9.38 -12.22
N ILE A 142 -29.82 10.46 -11.50
CA ILE A 142 -29.53 11.77 -12.11
C ILE A 142 -28.21 11.73 -12.88
N VAL A 143 -27.14 11.19 -12.30
CA VAL A 143 -25.83 11.09 -12.96
C VAL A 143 -25.94 10.20 -14.21
N ARG A 144 -26.65 9.07 -14.11
CA ARG A 144 -26.92 8.20 -15.26
C ARG A 144 -27.71 8.92 -16.35
N PHE A 145 -28.74 9.68 -16.01
CA PHE A 145 -29.51 10.46 -16.98
C PHE A 145 -28.63 11.51 -17.69
N LEU A 146 -27.81 12.24 -16.93
CA LEU A 146 -26.89 13.23 -17.47
C LEU A 146 -25.89 12.58 -18.44
N TYR A 147 -25.38 11.39 -18.11
CA TYR A 147 -24.52 10.61 -18.99
C TYR A 147 -25.26 10.16 -20.27
N GLU A 148 -26.38 9.45 -20.15
CA GLU A 148 -27.15 8.89 -21.28
C GLU A 148 -27.69 10.00 -22.21
N SER A 149 -27.96 11.18 -21.67
CA SER A 149 -28.39 12.36 -22.42
C SER A 149 -27.24 13.08 -23.14
N ALA A 150 -26.00 12.61 -22.95
CA ALA A 150 -24.76 13.16 -23.47
C ALA A 150 -24.45 14.57 -22.95
N LEU A 151 -24.77 14.82 -21.67
CA LEU A 151 -24.51 16.08 -20.97
C LEU A 151 -23.19 16.05 -20.17
N LEU A 152 -22.66 14.87 -19.83
CA LEU A 152 -21.39 14.66 -19.10
C LEU A 152 -20.19 14.34 -20.01
N LYS A 153 -20.15 14.84 -21.25
CA LYS A 153 -19.09 14.48 -22.20
C LYS A 153 -17.71 14.91 -21.72
N ALA A 154 -16.70 14.09 -22.02
CA ALA A 154 -15.29 14.42 -21.78
C ALA A 154 -14.87 15.69 -22.54
N GLY A 155 -14.08 16.55 -21.89
CA GLY A 155 -13.51 17.78 -22.47
C GLY A 155 -14.48 18.97 -22.55
N GLU A 156 -15.71 18.76 -23.00
CA GLU A 156 -16.74 19.80 -23.12
C GLU A 156 -18.05 19.37 -22.44
N PRO A 157 -18.07 19.24 -21.09
CA PRO A 157 -19.29 18.89 -20.38
C PRO A 157 -20.28 20.05 -20.45
N ILE A 158 -21.52 19.75 -20.83
CA ILE A 158 -22.62 20.71 -20.71
C ILE A 158 -23.00 20.81 -19.22
N VAL A 159 -23.07 19.69 -18.52
CA VAL A 159 -23.23 19.69 -17.08
C VAL A 159 -21.94 19.15 -16.47
N ASP A 160 -21.15 20.04 -15.88
CA ASP A 160 -19.97 19.66 -15.11
C ASP A 160 -20.36 19.30 -13.66
N LEU A 161 -19.78 18.22 -13.14
CA LEU A 161 -20.03 17.68 -11.80
C LEU A 161 -18.90 18.02 -10.81
N GLN A 162 -18.04 18.99 -11.12
CA GLN A 162 -17.06 19.51 -10.19
C GLN A 162 -17.73 19.98 -8.88
N ALA A 163 -17.17 19.54 -7.74
CA ALA A 163 -17.67 19.81 -6.40
C ALA A 163 -19.12 19.36 -6.15
N ALA A 164 -19.62 18.38 -6.90
CA ALA A 164 -20.92 17.78 -6.67
C ALA A 164 -20.94 16.93 -5.39
N GLU A 165 -22.08 16.93 -4.69
CA GLU A 165 -22.35 16.06 -3.55
C GLU A 165 -22.98 14.75 -4.03
N LEU A 166 -22.14 13.75 -4.23
CA LEU A 166 -22.45 12.43 -4.80
C LEU A 166 -22.24 11.29 -3.77
N GLY A 167 -22.15 11.61 -2.48
CA GLY A 167 -21.91 10.61 -1.44
C GLY A 167 -23.01 9.53 -1.42
N GLY A 168 -22.64 8.28 -1.19
CA GLY A 168 -23.57 7.14 -1.19
C GLY A 168 -24.22 6.85 -2.54
N MET A 169 -23.84 7.55 -3.62
CA MET A 169 -24.41 7.34 -4.95
C MET A 169 -24.24 5.89 -5.39
N GLU A 170 -25.30 5.32 -5.98
CA GLU A 170 -25.26 3.95 -6.50
C GLU A 170 -25.22 3.98 -8.04
N ILE A 171 -24.07 3.63 -8.61
CA ILE A 171 -23.88 3.53 -10.05
C ILE A 171 -22.80 2.48 -10.36
N ALA A 172 -23.20 1.38 -10.99
CA ALA A 172 -22.30 0.27 -11.33
C ALA A 172 -22.25 0.07 -12.84
N GLY A 173 -21.05 -0.25 -13.37
CA GLY A 173 -20.87 -0.67 -14.77
C GLY A 173 -21.13 0.40 -15.83
N ILE A 174 -21.26 1.69 -15.47
CA ILE A 174 -21.51 2.77 -16.44
C ILE A 174 -20.19 3.35 -16.94
N PRO A 175 -19.95 3.36 -18.27
CA PRO A 175 -18.70 3.89 -18.83
C PRO A 175 -18.73 5.42 -18.90
N MET A 176 -18.00 6.11 -18.02
CA MET A 176 -17.88 7.57 -17.99
C MET A 176 -16.41 8.01 -18.20
N PRO A 177 -15.80 7.71 -19.36
CA PRO A 177 -14.40 8.07 -19.60
C PRO A 177 -14.21 9.58 -19.63
N GLY A 178 -13.10 10.07 -19.06
CA GLY A 178 -12.73 11.49 -19.09
C GLY A 178 -13.69 12.42 -18.36
N ILE A 179 -14.51 11.91 -17.44
CA ILE A 179 -15.44 12.74 -16.67
C ILE A 179 -14.69 13.64 -15.68
N ASN A 180 -15.19 14.86 -15.49
CA ASN A 180 -14.67 15.77 -14.48
C ASN A 180 -15.49 15.68 -13.18
N LEU A 181 -14.88 15.12 -12.15
CA LEU A 181 -15.39 14.96 -10.79
C LEU A 181 -14.44 15.60 -9.77
N ARG A 182 -13.65 16.59 -10.20
CA ARG A 182 -12.70 17.29 -9.33
C ARG A 182 -13.44 17.88 -8.11
N ASN A 183 -12.85 17.75 -6.92
CA ASN A 183 -13.44 18.20 -5.66
C ASN A 183 -14.82 17.60 -5.31
N ALA A 184 -15.31 16.58 -6.05
CA ALA A 184 -16.60 15.98 -5.76
C ALA A 184 -16.54 15.16 -4.46
N ASP A 185 -17.66 15.10 -3.74
CA ASP A 185 -17.85 14.19 -2.60
C ASP A 185 -18.50 12.91 -3.10
N LEU A 186 -17.75 11.82 -3.13
CA LEU A 186 -18.12 10.46 -3.53
C LEU A 186 -17.98 9.49 -2.34
N ARG A 187 -17.97 9.99 -1.09
CA ARG A 187 -17.87 9.13 0.10
C ARG A 187 -18.95 8.07 0.10
N LEU A 188 -18.60 6.85 0.47
CA LEU A 188 -19.53 5.71 0.54
C LEU A 188 -20.24 5.40 -0.79
N ALA A 189 -19.82 6.00 -1.92
CA ALA A 189 -20.43 5.73 -3.21
C ALA A 189 -20.18 4.28 -3.62
N ARG A 190 -21.19 3.66 -4.23
CA ARG A 190 -21.12 2.31 -4.77
C ARG A 190 -20.84 2.40 -6.26
N LEU A 191 -19.56 2.29 -6.59
CA LEU A 191 -18.96 2.50 -7.90
C LEU A 191 -18.31 1.21 -8.44
N ALA A 192 -18.72 0.05 -7.95
CA ALA A 192 -18.17 -1.23 -8.39
C ALA A 192 -18.33 -1.39 -9.91
N GLU A 193 -17.27 -1.89 -10.55
CA GLU A 193 -17.18 -2.12 -12.01
C GLU A 193 -17.40 -0.88 -12.87
N VAL A 194 -17.37 0.32 -12.29
CA VAL A 194 -17.49 1.56 -13.08
C VAL A 194 -16.28 1.69 -14.01
N VAL A 195 -16.49 2.21 -15.22
CA VAL A 195 -15.42 2.39 -16.20
C VAL A 195 -15.23 3.87 -16.45
N MET A 196 -14.24 4.49 -15.82
CA MET A 196 -14.00 5.93 -15.93
C MET A 196 -12.51 6.24 -16.16
N PRO A 197 -11.88 5.66 -17.19
CA PRO A 197 -10.48 5.91 -17.48
C PRO A 197 -10.24 7.39 -17.85
N ALA A 198 -9.04 7.88 -17.58
CA ALA A 198 -8.60 9.25 -17.85
C ALA A 198 -9.48 10.34 -17.23
N SER A 199 -10.25 10.01 -16.19
CA SER A 199 -11.15 10.96 -15.52
C SER A 199 -10.41 11.88 -14.57
N ASP A 200 -10.97 13.05 -14.30
CA ASP A 200 -10.42 14.01 -13.34
C ASP A 200 -11.13 13.89 -11.99
N LEU A 201 -10.49 13.21 -11.05
CA LEU A 201 -10.91 13.03 -9.66
C LEU A 201 -9.93 13.72 -8.71
N ARG A 202 -9.24 14.78 -9.16
CA ARG A 202 -8.31 15.51 -8.29
C ARG A 202 -9.05 16.06 -7.08
N GLU A 203 -8.46 15.94 -5.90
CA GLU A 203 -9.00 16.49 -4.65
C GLU A 203 -10.44 16.03 -4.32
N SER A 204 -10.95 14.96 -4.97
CA SER A 204 -12.26 14.39 -4.64
C SER A 204 -12.19 13.55 -3.38
N ASN A 205 -13.30 13.43 -2.66
CA ASN A 205 -13.41 12.53 -1.53
C ASN A 205 -14.08 11.22 -1.96
N LEU A 206 -13.36 10.10 -1.91
CA LEU A 206 -13.82 8.74 -2.21
C LEU A 206 -13.70 7.84 -0.95
N ASP A 207 -13.67 8.42 0.25
CA ASP A 207 -13.50 7.65 1.48
C ASP A 207 -14.61 6.60 1.61
N SER A 208 -14.20 5.36 1.89
CA SER A 208 -15.10 4.22 2.01
C SER A 208 -15.98 3.95 0.77
N ALA A 209 -15.62 4.49 -0.40
CA ALA A 209 -16.29 4.15 -1.65
C ALA A 209 -15.97 2.70 -2.05
N ASP A 210 -16.95 2.02 -2.65
CA ASP A 210 -16.75 0.71 -3.27
C ASP A 210 -16.40 0.92 -4.75
N LEU A 211 -15.13 0.76 -5.07
CA LEU A 211 -14.52 0.84 -6.41
C LEU A 211 -14.02 -0.56 -6.84
N THR A 212 -14.60 -1.62 -6.30
CA THR A 212 -14.19 -3.00 -6.61
C THR A 212 -14.31 -3.25 -8.11
N ARG A 213 -13.24 -3.76 -8.73
CA ARG A 213 -13.14 -3.99 -10.18
C ARG A 213 -13.39 -2.75 -11.05
N ALA A 214 -13.31 -1.54 -10.49
CA ALA A 214 -13.44 -0.32 -11.28
C ALA A 214 -12.26 -0.17 -12.26
N ASP A 215 -12.53 0.36 -13.44
CA ASP A 215 -11.49 0.83 -14.37
C ASP A 215 -11.27 2.32 -14.16
N LEU A 216 -10.16 2.61 -13.48
CA LEU A 216 -9.63 3.93 -13.16
C LEU A 216 -8.26 4.14 -13.85
N SER A 217 -8.01 3.45 -14.96
CA SER A 217 -6.74 3.58 -15.69
C SER A 217 -6.53 5.02 -16.17
N GLU A 218 -5.30 5.50 -16.05
CA GLU A 218 -4.88 6.86 -16.42
C GLU A 218 -5.64 8.01 -15.71
N THR A 219 -6.42 7.69 -14.68
CA THR A 219 -7.24 8.66 -13.94
C THR A 219 -6.39 9.60 -13.08
N TYR A 220 -6.78 10.87 -13.01
CA TYR A 220 -6.13 11.89 -12.18
C TYR A 220 -6.73 11.90 -10.78
N LEU A 221 -6.03 11.34 -9.79
CA LEU A 221 -6.44 11.22 -8.38
C LEU A 221 -5.52 12.02 -7.44
N ARG A 222 -4.83 13.03 -7.95
CA ARG A 222 -3.88 13.82 -7.16
C ARG A 222 -4.60 14.47 -5.97
N GLY A 223 -4.16 14.16 -4.75
CA GLY A 223 -4.73 14.70 -3.51
C GLY A 223 -6.15 14.21 -3.21
N ALA A 224 -6.67 13.20 -3.93
CA ALA A 224 -7.94 12.59 -3.58
C ALA A 224 -7.81 11.80 -2.27
N THR A 225 -8.91 11.70 -1.52
CA THR A 225 -8.98 10.83 -0.34
C THR A 225 -9.72 9.55 -0.72
N LEU A 226 -9.16 8.39 -0.38
CA LEU A 226 -9.65 7.05 -0.66
C LEU A 226 -9.51 6.18 0.59
N SER A 227 -9.54 6.78 1.78
CA SER A 227 -9.29 6.04 3.02
C SER A 227 -10.40 4.99 3.22
N ASN A 228 -10.02 3.75 3.51
CA ASN A 228 -10.93 2.59 3.60
C ASN A 228 -11.73 2.30 2.31
N ALA A 229 -11.33 2.83 1.15
CA ALA A 229 -12.01 2.51 -0.11
C ALA A 229 -11.76 1.06 -0.52
N GLY A 230 -12.78 0.41 -1.10
CA GLY A 230 -12.66 -0.92 -1.69
C GLY A 230 -12.20 -0.82 -3.12
N LEU A 231 -10.93 -1.12 -3.41
CA LEU A 231 -10.31 -1.07 -4.75
C LEU A 231 -9.80 -2.45 -5.18
N SER A 232 -10.30 -3.53 -4.57
CA SER A 232 -9.89 -4.89 -4.91
C SER A 232 -10.16 -5.18 -6.39
N GLU A 233 -9.17 -5.78 -7.07
CA GLU A 233 -9.18 -6.07 -8.50
C GLU A 233 -9.39 -4.83 -9.41
N ALA A 234 -9.24 -3.61 -8.90
CA ALA A 234 -9.40 -2.39 -9.71
C ALA A 234 -8.22 -2.21 -10.69
N ASN A 235 -8.51 -1.64 -11.86
CA ASN A 235 -7.49 -1.22 -12.82
C ASN A 235 -7.12 0.25 -12.57
N LEU A 236 -5.93 0.49 -12.04
CA LEU A 236 -5.34 1.81 -11.77
C LEU A 236 -4.07 2.03 -12.61
N ARG A 237 -3.90 1.27 -13.70
CA ARG A 237 -2.72 1.34 -14.57
C ARG A 237 -2.51 2.78 -15.05
N GLY A 238 -1.31 3.31 -14.82
CA GLY A 238 -0.95 4.68 -15.21
C GLY A 238 -1.68 5.80 -14.45
N ALA A 239 -2.51 5.49 -13.44
CA ALA A 239 -3.23 6.49 -12.67
C ALA A 239 -2.28 7.43 -11.91
N ILE A 240 -2.69 8.68 -11.71
CA ILE A 240 -1.91 9.71 -11.02
C ILE A 240 -2.46 9.93 -9.62
N LEU A 241 -1.92 9.19 -8.65
CA LEU A 241 -2.29 9.16 -7.23
C LEU A 241 -1.32 9.98 -6.36
N THR A 242 -0.64 10.98 -6.94
CA THR A 242 0.36 11.76 -6.20
C THR A 242 -0.29 12.47 -5.00
N ARG A 243 0.25 12.26 -3.80
CA ARG A 243 -0.31 12.76 -2.53
C ARG A 243 -1.76 12.31 -2.23
N ALA A 244 -2.24 11.22 -2.85
CA ALA A 244 -3.53 10.65 -2.48
C ALA A 244 -3.45 10.01 -1.08
N ASP A 245 -4.57 10.02 -0.35
CA ASP A 245 -4.75 9.26 0.88
C ASP A 245 -5.43 7.93 0.54
N LEU A 246 -4.75 6.82 0.77
CA LEU A 246 -5.19 5.43 0.57
C LEU A 246 -5.10 4.66 1.89
N VAL A 247 -5.16 5.35 3.04
CA VAL A 247 -5.01 4.72 4.36
C VAL A 247 -6.07 3.62 4.52
N ALA A 248 -5.62 2.43 4.86
CA ALA A 248 -6.45 1.23 5.03
C ALA A 248 -7.34 0.87 3.81
N ALA A 249 -6.99 1.34 2.60
CA ALA A 249 -7.69 0.94 1.38
C ALA A 249 -7.45 -0.55 1.07
N ASP A 250 -8.46 -1.22 0.54
CA ASP A 250 -8.35 -2.60 0.02
C ASP A 250 -7.94 -2.54 -1.45
N LEU A 251 -6.67 -2.80 -1.75
CA LEU A 251 -6.07 -2.81 -3.09
C LEU A 251 -5.69 -4.23 -3.52
N ARG A 252 -6.27 -5.27 -2.91
CA ARG A 252 -5.91 -6.65 -3.21
C ARG A 252 -6.09 -6.94 -4.69
N GLN A 253 -5.07 -7.52 -5.31
CA GLN A 253 -5.05 -7.86 -6.74
C GLN A 253 -5.31 -6.69 -7.70
N ALA A 254 -5.22 -5.44 -7.24
CA ALA A 254 -5.35 -4.27 -8.12
C ALA A 254 -4.15 -4.15 -9.07
N ASP A 255 -4.39 -3.65 -10.28
CA ASP A 255 -3.32 -3.31 -11.23
C ASP A 255 -2.95 -1.83 -11.11
N LEU A 256 -1.81 -1.55 -10.47
CA LEU A 256 -1.19 -0.23 -10.30
C LEU A 256 0.05 -0.09 -11.21
N SER A 257 0.17 -0.89 -12.27
CA SER A 257 1.32 -0.84 -13.18
C SER A 257 1.50 0.57 -13.75
N ASP A 258 2.73 1.05 -13.76
CA ASP A 258 3.10 2.38 -14.26
C ASP A 258 2.41 3.57 -13.52
N ALA A 259 1.67 3.33 -12.43
CA ALA A 259 0.96 4.37 -11.68
C ALA A 259 1.93 5.29 -10.91
N ASN A 260 1.49 6.52 -10.62
CA ASN A 260 2.25 7.50 -9.86
C ASN A 260 1.66 7.76 -8.46
N LEU A 261 2.14 7.02 -7.48
CA LEU A 261 1.83 7.09 -6.05
C LEU A 261 2.84 7.95 -5.26
N SER A 262 3.59 8.83 -5.93
CA SER A 262 4.59 9.68 -5.26
C SER A 262 3.98 10.42 -4.07
N LYS A 263 4.56 10.23 -2.87
CA LYS A 263 4.10 10.86 -1.62
C LYS A 263 2.65 10.54 -1.24
N ALA A 264 2.07 9.48 -1.78
CA ALA A 264 0.77 8.97 -1.32
C ALA A 264 0.92 8.31 0.05
N ASP A 265 -0.16 8.29 0.82
CA ASP A 265 -0.25 7.57 2.08
C ASP A 265 -1.03 6.27 1.88
N LEU A 266 -0.36 5.13 1.98
CA LEU A 266 -0.92 3.78 1.92
C LEU A 266 -0.79 3.07 3.28
N SER A 267 -0.72 3.81 4.39
CA SER A 267 -0.57 3.22 5.72
C SER A 267 -1.69 2.22 6.00
N GLY A 268 -1.33 1.00 6.38
CA GLY A 268 -2.27 -0.10 6.65
C GLY A 268 -3.09 -0.59 5.45
N ALA A 269 -2.80 -0.14 4.22
CA ALA A 269 -3.51 -0.62 3.04
C ALA A 269 -3.19 -2.11 2.76
N ASP A 270 -4.16 -2.83 2.20
CA ASP A 270 -3.99 -4.22 1.78
C ASP A 270 -3.73 -4.29 0.28
N LEU A 271 -2.48 -4.51 -0.11
CA LEU A 271 -2.01 -4.67 -1.49
C LEU A 271 -1.66 -6.14 -1.79
N THR A 272 -2.25 -7.11 -1.08
CA THR A 272 -1.95 -8.55 -1.30
C THR A 272 -2.17 -8.92 -2.77
N GLY A 273 -1.12 -9.46 -3.41
CA GLY A 273 -1.12 -9.85 -4.82
C GLY A 273 -1.29 -8.70 -5.83
N ALA A 274 -1.21 -7.43 -5.41
CA ALA A 274 -1.33 -6.29 -6.32
C ALA A 274 -0.13 -6.20 -7.29
N ILE A 275 -0.36 -5.60 -8.46
CA ILE A 275 0.67 -5.41 -9.48
C ILE A 275 1.11 -3.94 -9.48
N LEU A 276 2.30 -3.65 -8.97
CA LEU A 276 2.92 -2.32 -8.91
C LEU A 276 4.16 -2.21 -9.82
N LYS A 277 4.20 -2.99 -10.91
CA LYS A 277 5.35 -3.00 -11.82
C LYS A 277 5.61 -1.60 -12.38
N ASN A 278 6.86 -1.14 -12.33
CA ASN A 278 7.29 0.21 -12.72
C ASN A 278 6.58 1.38 -11.99
N ALA A 279 5.81 1.13 -10.93
CA ALA A 279 5.09 2.19 -10.24
C ALA A 279 6.06 3.19 -9.56
N LYS A 280 5.64 4.46 -9.47
CA LYS A 280 6.41 5.51 -8.79
C LYS A 280 5.85 5.70 -7.38
N LEU A 281 6.60 5.27 -6.37
CA LEU A 281 6.29 5.37 -4.95
C LEU A 281 7.30 6.22 -4.17
N ASN A 282 8.05 7.11 -4.84
CA ASN A 282 9.08 7.89 -4.16
C ASN A 282 8.49 8.73 -3.01
N GLY A 283 9.03 8.55 -1.80
CA GLY A 283 8.55 9.20 -0.59
C GLY A 283 7.10 8.85 -0.19
N ALA A 284 6.53 7.76 -0.70
CA ALA A 284 5.25 7.25 -0.24
C ALA A 284 5.34 6.69 1.19
N ILE A 285 4.23 6.67 1.90
CA ILE A 285 4.10 6.11 3.25
C ILE A 285 3.36 4.79 3.12
N LEU A 286 3.96 3.68 3.55
CA LEU A 286 3.41 2.32 3.50
C LEU A 286 3.51 1.64 4.87
N ILE A 287 3.43 2.42 5.96
CA ILE A 287 3.62 1.90 7.31
C ILE A 287 2.56 0.83 7.59
N GLY A 288 3.01 -0.37 7.95
CA GLY A 288 2.11 -1.49 8.26
C GLY A 288 1.25 -1.98 7.10
N ALA A 289 1.55 -1.59 5.85
CA ALA A 289 0.82 -2.08 4.68
C ALA A 289 1.07 -3.59 4.46
N ILE A 290 0.15 -4.25 3.78
CA ILE A 290 0.26 -5.67 3.43
C ILE A 290 0.57 -5.75 1.92
N LEU A 291 1.75 -6.25 1.57
CA LEU A 291 2.27 -6.43 0.22
C LEU A 291 2.55 -7.93 -0.08
N ASP A 292 1.92 -8.84 0.64
CA ASP A 292 2.15 -10.28 0.49
C ASP A 292 1.92 -10.72 -0.96
N GLY A 293 2.94 -11.34 -1.56
CA GLY A 293 2.92 -11.75 -2.97
C GLY A 293 2.78 -10.63 -4.01
N ALA A 294 2.88 -9.35 -3.62
CA ALA A 294 2.75 -8.23 -4.54
C ALA A 294 3.93 -8.14 -5.52
N ASN A 295 3.67 -7.65 -6.74
CA ASN A 295 4.69 -7.45 -7.76
C ASN A 295 5.11 -5.98 -7.83
N LEU A 296 6.21 -5.62 -7.16
CA LEU A 296 6.86 -4.30 -7.20
C LEU A 296 8.11 -4.28 -8.09
N SER A 297 8.24 -5.20 -9.04
CA SER A 297 9.43 -5.25 -9.91
C SER A 297 9.62 -3.92 -10.64
N LEU A 298 10.87 -3.42 -10.63
CA LEU A 298 11.27 -2.13 -11.21
C LEU A 298 10.55 -0.90 -10.63
N ALA A 299 9.82 -1.02 -9.52
CA ALA A 299 9.18 0.12 -8.87
C ALA A 299 10.20 1.08 -8.26
N ASN A 300 9.85 2.36 -8.19
CA ASN A 300 10.66 3.38 -7.52
C ASN A 300 10.10 3.71 -6.14
N LEU A 301 10.70 3.11 -5.10
CA LEU A 301 10.41 3.29 -3.68
C LEU A 301 11.45 4.20 -2.98
N GLY A 302 12.20 5.02 -3.73
CA GLY A 302 13.25 5.86 -3.17
C GLY A 302 12.70 6.76 -2.06
N LYS A 303 13.33 6.70 -0.87
CA LYS A 303 12.92 7.41 0.35
C LYS A 303 11.50 7.12 0.84
N ALA A 304 10.87 6.03 0.39
CA ALA A 304 9.58 5.60 0.92
C ALA A 304 9.72 5.09 2.36
N ASN A 305 8.65 5.16 3.14
CA ASN A 305 8.59 4.59 4.49
C ASN A 305 7.77 3.30 4.46
N LEU A 306 8.45 2.16 4.52
CA LEU A 306 7.90 0.81 4.57
C LEU A 306 8.11 0.16 5.95
N SER A 307 8.17 0.96 7.02
CA SER A 307 8.28 0.41 8.38
C SER A 307 7.13 -0.57 8.67
N GLU A 308 7.45 -1.72 9.25
CA GLU A 308 6.50 -2.77 9.66
C GLU A 308 5.64 -3.34 8.52
N VAL A 309 6.03 -3.14 7.26
CA VAL A 309 5.31 -3.69 6.11
C VAL A 309 5.37 -5.23 6.12
N ASN A 310 4.31 -5.91 5.67
CA ASN A 310 4.36 -7.34 5.37
C ASN A 310 4.48 -7.56 3.86
N ALA A 311 5.70 -7.79 3.37
CA ALA A 311 6.03 -8.04 1.98
C ALA A 311 6.63 -9.46 1.79
N THR A 312 6.08 -10.44 2.52
CA THR A 312 6.43 -11.86 2.34
C THR A 312 6.12 -12.28 0.90
N ASP A 313 6.99 -13.09 0.30
CA ASP A 313 6.88 -13.56 -1.10
C ASP A 313 6.79 -12.44 -2.18
N ALA A 314 6.99 -11.17 -1.82
CA ALA A 314 6.86 -10.05 -2.75
C ALA A 314 8.01 -10.03 -3.78
N ASN A 315 7.70 -9.58 -5.00
CA ASN A 315 8.70 -9.38 -6.04
C ASN A 315 9.14 -7.92 -6.11
N LEU A 316 10.34 -7.62 -5.60
CA LEU A 316 11.02 -6.33 -5.61
C LEU A 316 12.25 -6.33 -6.56
N SER A 317 12.30 -7.26 -7.52
CA SER A 317 13.47 -7.42 -8.40
C SER A 317 13.72 -6.13 -9.19
N GLY A 318 14.96 -5.62 -9.12
CA GLY A 318 15.37 -4.36 -9.75
C GLY A 318 14.68 -3.10 -9.23
N ALA A 319 13.92 -3.18 -8.14
CA ALA A 319 13.27 -2.01 -7.55
C ALA A 319 14.31 -1.04 -6.94
N ASN A 320 13.98 0.25 -6.92
CA ASN A 320 14.80 1.28 -6.28
C ASN A 320 14.25 1.62 -4.90
N LEU A 321 14.91 1.15 -3.83
CA LEU A 321 14.64 1.44 -2.43
C LEU A 321 15.71 2.35 -1.81
N ALA A 322 16.46 3.12 -2.61
CA ALA A 322 17.54 3.95 -2.10
C ALA A 322 17.03 4.94 -1.03
N GLY A 323 17.65 4.90 0.16
CA GLY A 323 17.28 5.73 1.32
C GLY A 323 15.89 5.45 1.89
N ALA A 324 15.26 4.32 1.56
CA ALA A 324 13.97 3.94 2.14
C ALA A 324 14.11 3.47 3.60
N THR A 325 13.04 3.58 4.37
CA THR A 325 12.94 3.03 5.73
C THR A 325 12.14 1.72 5.67
N LEU A 326 12.70 0.63 6.16
CA LEU A 326 12.13 -0.72 6.22
C LEU A 326 12.30 -1.33 7.62
N ILE A 327 12.23 -0.49 8.67
CA ILE A 327 12.43 -0.93 10.04
C ILE A 327 11.34 -1.95 10.40
N GLY A 328 11.73 -3.14 10.87
CA GLY A 328 10.80 -4.21 11.22
C GLY A 328 9.99 -4.77 10.05
N ALA A 329 10.37 -4.49 8.80
CA ALA A 329 9.69 -5.02 7.62
C ALA A 329 9.83 -6.54 7.53
N LYS A 330 8.75 -7.23 7.11
CA LYS A 330 8.76 -8.66 6.82
C LYS A 330 8.93 -8.87 5.32
N LEU A 331 10.06 -9.42 4.92
CA LEU A 331 10.51 -9.66 3.55
C LEU A 331 10.97 -11.12 3.36
N ASN A 332 10.45 -12.03 4.18
CA ASN A 332 10.77 -13.45 4.07
C ASN A 332 10.41 -13.95 2.65
N ASN A 333 11.29 -14.74 2.03
CA ASN A 333 11.19 -15.23 0.64
C ASN A 333 11.11 -14.15 -0.47
N ALA A 334 11.24 -12.85 -0.13
CA ALA A 334 11.09 -11.78 -1.11
C ALA A 334 12.19 -11.85 -2.19
N GLN A 335 11.81 -11.49 -3.42
CA GLN A 335 12.72 -11.41 -4.55
C GLN A 335 13.26 -9.98 -4.68
N LEU A 336 14.50 -9.75 -4.26
CA LEU A 336 15.21 -8.46 -4.26
C LEU A 336 16.42 -8.45 -5.23
N GLY A 337 16.44 -9.38 -6.19
CA GLY A 337 17.53 -9.53 -7.13
C GLY A 337 17.79 -8.24 -7.92
N GLY A 338 19.03 -7.73 -7.86
CA GLY A 338 19.44 -6.50 -8.52
C GLY A 338 18.77 -5.22 -7.99
N ALA A 339 18.07 -5.28 -6.86
CA ALA A 339 17.44 -4.10 -6.25
C ALA A 339 18.49 -3.08 -5.76
N ILE A 340 18.14 -1.80 -5.80
CA ILE A 340 18.96 -0.70 -5.29
C ILE A 340 18.46 -0.35 -3.89
N ILE A 341 19.18 -0.79 -2.86
CA ILE A 341 18.83 -0.67 -1.44
C ILE A 341 19.90 0.17 -0.71
N SER A 342 20.63 1.01 -1.46
CA SER A 342 21.72 1.81 -0.90
C SER A 342 21.21 2.83 0.11
N GLU A 343 21.89 2.95 1.25
CA GLU A 343 21.55 3.87 2.35
C GLU A 343 20.16 3.66 2.96
N ALA A 344 19.50 2.54 2.69
CA ALA A 344 18.22 2.20 3.31
C ALA A 344 18.43 1.71 4.76
N ASP A 345 17.38 1.84 5.57
CA ASP A 345 17.36 1.34 6.95
C ASP A 345 16.44 0.12 7.06
N LEU A 346 17.03 -1.07 7.19
CA LEU A 346 16.41 -2.38 7.39
C LEU A 346 16.69 -2.90 8.82
N THR A 347 16.84 -2.00 9.80
CA THR A 347 17.01 -2.42 11.21
C THR A 347 15.83 -3.29 11.65
N ASP A 348 16.13 -4.42 12.31
CA ASP A 348 15.15 -5.41 12.75
C ASP A 348 14.28 -6.04 11.64
N ALA A 349 14.63 -5.89 10.36
CA ALA A 349 13.88 -6.49 9.25
C ALA A 349 14.07 -8.01 9.18
N GLU A 350 13.02 -8.72 8.76
CA GLU A 350 13.03 -10.18 8.51
C GLU A 350 13.19 -10.45 7.01
N LEU A 351 14.31 -11.05 6.61
CA LEU A 351 14.66 -11.39 5.23
C LEU A 351 15.07 -12.88 5.11
N SER A 352 14.44 -13.76 5.89
CA SER A 352 14.77 -15.19 5.83
C SER A 352 14.46 -15.73 4.44
N ASP A 353 15.40 -16.50 3.88
CA ASP A 353 15.31 -17.10 2.54
C ASP A 353 15.07 -16.08 1.38
N ALA A 354 15.30 -14.78 1.63
CA ALA A 354 15.16 -13.75 0.61
C ALA A 354 16.30 -13.83 -0.44
N ASN A 355 15.96 -13.46 -1.68
CA ASN A 355 16.93 -13.41 -2.77
C ASN A 355 17.40 -11.97 -3.01
N LEU A 356 18.58 -11.64 -2.52
CA LEU A 356 19.28 -10.34 -2.65
C LEU A 356 20.48 -10.43 -3.62
N ASN A 357 20.49 -11.41 -4.53
CA ASN A 357 21.60 -11.57 -5.46
C ASN A 357 21.78 -10.30 -6.31
N LEU A 358 23.02 -9.86 -6.50
CA LEU A 358 23.38 -8.64 -7.24
C LEU A 358 22.78 -7.34 -6.67
N ALA A 359 22.16 -7.36 -5.49
CA ALA A 359 21.56 -6.17 -4.89
C ALA A 359 22.64 -5.16 -4.47
N ASN A 360 22.33 -3.88 -4.59
CA ASN A 360 23.19 -2.80 -4.11
C ASN A 360 22.72 -2.35 -2.72
N LEU A 361 23.40 -2.82 -1.68
CA LEU A 361 23.17 -2.53 -0.26
C LEU A 361 24.23 -1.58 0.31
N ARG A 362 24.94 -0.83 -0.53
CA ARG A 362 26.02 0.05 -0.08
C ARG A 362 25.52 1.04 0.97
N GLY A 363 26.15 1.04 2.14
CA GLY A 363 25.81 1.93 3.25
C GLY A 363 24.45 1.67 3.89
N ALA A 364 23.77 0.56 3.56
CA ALA A 364 22.51 0.22 4.21
C ALA A 364 22.74 -0.12 5.69
N THR A 365 21.75 0.18 6.53
CA THR A 365 21.70 -0.24 7.93
C THR A 365 20.80 -1.45 8.04
N MET A 366 21.31 -2.55 8.59
CA MET A 366 20.65 -3.85 8.70
C MET A 366 20.95 -4.45 10.08
N ASN A 367 21.04 -3.59 11.10
CA ASN A 367 21.37 -4.02 12.46
C ASN A 367 20.25 -4.93 12.99
N ARG A 368 20.62 -6.06 13.60
CA ARG A 368 19.68 -7.07 14.11
C ARG A 368 18.70 -7.63 13.08
N ALA A 369 18.94 -7.42 11.78
CA ALA A 369 18.14 -8.03 10.73
C ALA A 369 18.32 -9.55 10.73
N ILE A 370 17.29 -10.27 10.31
CA ILE A 370 17.28 -11.74 10.20
C ILE A 370 17.40 -12.10 8.72
N LEU A 371 18.54 -12.66 8.32
CA LEU A 371 18.88 -13.07 6.95
C LEU A 371 19.20 -14.57 6.87
N ILE A 372 18.52 -15.38 7.69
CA ILE A 372 18.74 -16.83 7.74
C ILE A 372 18.46 -17.42 6.36
N GLY A 373 19.41 -18.16 5.79
CA GLY A 373 19.27 -18.80 4.47
C GLY A 373 19.23 -17.84 3.27
N ALA A 374 19.29 -16.52 3.48
CA ALA A 374 19.21 -15.54 2.41
C ALA A 374 20.36 -15.67 1.39
N SER A 375 20.07 -15.41 0.12
CA SER A 375 21.06 -15.41 -0.95
C SER A 375 21.47 -13.99 -1.31
N LEU A 376 22.74 -13.65 -1.10
CA LEU A 376 23.37 -12.34 -1.34
C LEU A 376 24.58 -12.49 -2.28
N THR A 377 24.52 -13.44 -3.21
CA THR A 377 25.62 -13.71 -4.14
C THR A 377 25.90 -12.47 -5.01
N ASP A 378 27.16 -12.11 -5.15
CA ASP A 378 27.62 -10.93 -5.90
C ASP A 378 27.00 -9.58 -5.42
N ALA A 379 26.45 -9.52 -4.21
CA ALA A 379 25.85 -8.29 -3.68
C ALA A 379 26.91 -7.21 -3.37
N ILE A 380 26.56 -5.95 -3.60
CA ILE A 380 27.41 -4.79 -3.28
C ILE A 380 27.02 -4.28 -1.89
N MET A 381 27.81 -4.63 -0.88
CA MET A 381 27.49 -4.38 0.54
C MET A 381 28.55 -3.52 1.24
N GLY A 382 29.30 -2.71 0.49
CA GLY A 382 30.36 -1.88 1.06
C GLY A 382 29.80 -0.90 2.09
N ARG A 383 30.43 -0.83 3.26
CA ARG A 383 30.01 0.00 4.42
C ARG A 383 28.62 -0.33 4.98
N VAL A 384 28.08 -1.52 4.71
CA VAL A 384 26.82 -1.96 5.34
C VAL A 384 27.01 -2.13 6.85
N SER A 385 25.98 -1.84 7.64
CA SER A 385 25.95 -2.16 9.07
C SER A 385 25.05 -3.36 9.33
N LEU A 386 25.63 -4.49 9.70
CA LEU A 386 25.00 -5.76 10.03
C LEU A 386 25.23 -6.13 11.51
N SER A 387 25.35 -5.14 12.40
CA SER A 387 25.70 -5.41 13.80
C SER A 387 24.60 -6.22 14.47
N GLY A 388 24.98 -7.36 15.06
CA GLY A 388 24.04 -8.29 15.70
C GLY A 388 23.04 -8.95 14.75
N ALA A 389 23.22 -8.86 13.44
CA ALA A 389 22.33 -9.52 12.47
C ALA A 389 22.52 -11.04 12.48
N ASP A 390 21.46 -11.79 12.18
CA ASP A 390 21.52 -13.24 12.02
C ASP A 390 21.61 -13.59 10.53
N LEU A 391 22.78 -14.01 10.08
CA LEU A 391 23.07 -14.46 8.72
C LEU A 391 23.36 -15.97 8.68
N THR A 392 22.78 -16.75 9.59
CA THR A 392 23.01 -18.20 9.66
C THR A 392 22.65 -18.87 8.32
N GLY A 393 23.59 -19.62 7.75
CA GLY A 393 23.39 -20.34 6.49
C GLY A 393 23.19 -19.47 5.25
N CYS A 394 23.42 -18.16 5.32
CA CYS A 394 23.32 -17.29 4.15
C CYS A 394 24.36 -17.62 3.09
N ASN A 395 24.14 -17.15 1.86
CA ASN A 395 25.11 -17.21 0.77
C ASN A 395 25.58 -15.81 0.37
N LEU A 396 26.77 -15.42 0.82
CA LEU A 396 27.49 -14.18 0.53
C LEU A 396 28.64 -14.42 -0.47
N SER A 397 28.58 -15.47 -1.30
CA SER A 397 29.65 -15.76 -2.26
C SER A 397 29.92 -14.55 -3.16
N ARG A 398 31.20 -14.16 -3.26
CA ARG A 398 31.67 -12.98 -4.03
C ARG A 398 31.03 -11.64 -3.65
N ALA A 399 30.31 -11.57 -2.53
CA ALA A 399 29.74 -10.31 -2.05
C ALA A 399 30.85 -9.34 -1.61
N ASN A 400 30.63 -8.05 -1.84
CA ASN A 400 31.57 -7.00 -1.42
C ASN A 400 31.12 -6.39 -0.09
N LEU A 401 31.72 -6.84 1.01
CA LEU A 401 31.52 -6.38 2.39
C LEU A 401 32.67 -5.47 2.87
N SER A 402 33.32 -4.73 1.97
CA SER A 402 34.43 -3.84 2.32
C SER A 402 34.00 -2.82 3.37
N ILE A 403 34.72 -2.74 4.49
CA ILE A 403 34.44 -1.80 5.60
C ILE A 403 33.03 -2.02 6.19
N ALA A 404 32.47 -3.22 6.07
CA ALA A 404 31.19 -3.57 6.70
C ALA A 404 31.35 -3.69 8.23
N ASN A 405 30.30 -3.33 8.97
CA ASN A 405 30.19 -3.61 10.40
C ASN A 405 29.39 -4.90 10.61
N LEU A 406 30.08 -6.00 10.89
CA LEU A 406 29.54 -7.32 11.21
C LEU A 406 29.75 -7.65 12.71
N SER A 407 29.95 -6.64 13.57
CA SER A 407 30.19 -6.88 14.99
C SER A 407 29.02 -7.63 15.62
N ARG A 408 29.32 -8.72 16.34
CA ARG A 408 28.34 -9.63 16.95
C ARG A 408 27.35 -10.28 15.98
N ALA A 409 27.60 -10.23 14.67
CA ALA A 409 26.76 -10.90 13.69
C ALA A 409 26.91 -12.43 13.79
N ILE A 410 25.86 -13.17 13.44
CA ILE A 410 25.83 -14.63 13.44
C ILE A 410 25.92 -15.11 11.99
N LEU A 411 27.08 -15.59 11.56
CA LEU A 411 27.33 -16.15 10.22
C LEU A 411 27.61 -17.65 10.26
N ASN A 412 27.07 -18.35 11.26
CA ASN A 412 27.29 -19.79 11.42
C ASN A 412 26.86 -20.54 10.16
N ARG A 413 27.75 -21.39 9.64
CA ARG A 413 27.55 -22.14 8.38
C ARG A 413 27.22 -21.29 7.15
N GLY A 414 27.47 -19.98 7.20
CA GLY A 414 27.34 -19.10 6.03
C GLY A 414 28.39 -19.43 4.96
N VAL A 415 28.07 -19.14 3.71
CA VAL A 415 28.97 -19.27 2.56
C VAL A 415 29.48 -17.88 2.18
N LEU A 416 30.75 -17.61 2.43
CA LEU A 416 31.46 -16.37 2.15
C LEU A 416 32.64 -16.62 1.18
N GLU A 417 32.47 -17.59 0.27
CA GLU A 417 33.50 -17.93 -0.70
C GLU A 417 33.85 -16.72 -1.58
N GLU A 418 35.15 -16.40 -1.67
CA GLU A 418 35.67 -15.26 -2.44
C GLU A 418 35.05 -13.90 -2.06
N ALA A 419 34.42 -13.79 -0.89
CA ALA A 419 33.83 -12.55 -0.42
C ALA A 419 34.91 -11.50 -0.09
N GLY A 420 34.63 -10.23 -0.38
CA GLY A 420 35.51 -9.11 -0.07
C GLY A 420 35.19 -8.50 1.30
N LEU A 421 35.96 -8.80 2.34
CA LEU A 421 35.77 -8.28 3.72
C LEU A 421 36.90 -7.34 4.16
N SER A 422 37.55 -6.65 3.23
CA SER A 422 38.70 -5.79 3.55
C SER A 422 38.28 -4.66 4.50
N GLY A 423 38.97 -4.54 5.64
CA GLY A 423 38.68 -3.57 6.69
C GLY A 423 37.34 -3.77 7.41
N ALA A 424 36.67 -4.91 7.24
CA ALA A 424 35.40 -5.19 7.92
C ALA A 424 35.61 -5.41 9.43
N ASP A 425 34.64 -4.98 10.24
CA ASP A 425 34.60 -5.22 11.68
C ASP A 425 33.77 -6.48 11.97
N LEU A 426 34.43 -7.59 12.31
CA LEU A 426 33.82 -8.86 12.72
C LEU A 426 34.02 -9.15 14.21
N ARG A 427 34.21 -8.12 15.06
CA ARG A 427 34.43 -8.34 16.49
C ARG A 427 33.29 -9.11 17.13
N ALA A 428 33.62 -10.16 17.88
CA ALA A 428 32.68 -11.07 18.53
C ALA A 428 31.63 -11.68 17.57
N ALA A 429 31.89 -11.73 16.26
CA ALA A 429 31.03 -12.42 15.31
C ALA A 429 31.12 -13.95 15.47
N GLN A 430 30.03 -14.65 15.19
CA GLN A 430 29.98 -16.11 15.20
C GLN A 430 30.09 -16.64 13.77
N LEU A 431 31.18 -17.31 13.43
CA LEU A 431 31.46 -17.86 12.09
C LEU A 431 31.69 -19.37 12.15
N ARG A 432 31.05 -20.06 13.11
CA ARG A 432 31.28 -21.49 13.32
C ARG A 432 30.90 -22.29 12.08
N GLY A 433 31.87 -23.00 11.50
CA GLY A 433 31.67 -23.80 10.29
C GLY A 433 31.37 -22.98 9.03
N ALA A 434 31.64 -21.67 9.01
CA ALA A 434 31.48 -20.85 7.81
C ALA A 434 32.52 -21.22 6.73
N ASN A 435 32.13 -21.10 5.46
CA ASN A 435 33.04 -21.23 4.33
C ASN A 435 33.55 -19.85 3.92
N LEU A 436 34.81 -19.53 4.23
CA LEU A 436 35.53 -18.31 3.87
C LEU A 436 36.64 -18.58 2.85
N ARG A 437 36.53 -19.66 2.07
CA ARG A 437 37.53 -20.05 1.08
C ARG A 437 37.81 -18.91 0.11
N GLY A 438 39.07 -18.52 -0.03
CA GLY A 438 39.50 -17.43 -0.91
C GLY A 438 39.01 -16.02 -0.51
N ALA A 439 38.38 -15.86 0.66
CA ALA A 439 37.88 -14.56 1.09
C ALA A 439 39.01 -13.54 1.32
N ILE A 440 38.73 -12.26 1.06
CA ILE A 440 39.71 -11.17 1.18
C ILE A 440 39.43 -10.37 2.46
N LEU A 441 40.09 -10.74 3.57
CA LEU A 441 39.94 -10.15 4.90
C LEU A 441 41.10 -9.20 5.28
N ARG A 442 41.70 -8.51 4.30
CA ARG A 442 42.83 -7.59 4.55
C ARG A 442 42.45 -6.52 5.56
N GLY A 443 43.19 -6.40 6.65
CA GLY A 443 42.93 -5.41 7.70
C GLY A 443 41.60 -5.61 8.44
N ALA A 444 40.94 -6.76 8.31
CA ALA A 444 39.69 -7.03 9.01
C ALA A 444 39.92 -7.19 10.52
N ILE A 445 38.92 -6.80 11.33
CA ILE A 445 38.97 -6.88 12.79
C ILE A 445 38.14 -8.08 13.25
N LEU A 446 38.79 -9.19 13.56
CA LEU A 446 38.18 -10.46 13.98
C LEU A 446 38.37 -10.74 15.49
N GLY A 447 38.63 -9.71 16.28
CA GLY A 447 38.84 -9.83 17.72
C GLY A 447 37.67 -10.54 18.42
N ASP A 448 37.96 -11.50 19.29
CA ASP A 448 36.98 -12.30 20.05
C ASP A 448 35.96 -13.06 19.19
N SER A 449 36.18 -13.20 17.88
CA SER A 449 35.28 -13.93 16.98
C SER A 449 35.37 -15.45 17.15
N ASP A 450 34.28 -16.17 16.87
CA ASP A 450 34.27 -17.64 16.83
C ASP A 450 34.40 -18.16 15.39
N LEU A 451 35.62 -18.50 14.99
CA LEU A 451 35.94 -19.11 13.69
C LEU A 451 36.07 -20.64 13.79
N SER A 452 35.52 -21.26 14.85
CA SER A 452 35.72 -22.69 15.04
C SER A 452 35.15 -23.50 13.88
N ARG A 453 35.96 -24.44 13.37
CA ARG A 453 35.64 -25.28 12.20
C ARG A 453 35.36 -24.52 10.90
N ALA A 454 35.67 -23.22 10.83
CA ALA A 454 35.54 -22.47 9.59
C ALA A 454 36.58 -22.93 8.56
N ASP A 455 36.23 -22.89 7.28
CA ASP A 455 37.16 -23.09 6.17
C ASP A 455 37.68 -21.73 5.73
N LEU A 456 38.93 -21.40 6.04
CA LEU A 456 39.58 -20.17 5.55
C LEU A 456 40.59 -20.49 4.46
N SER A 457 40.52 -21.66 3.82
CA SER A 457 41.55 -22.05 2.86
C SER A 457 41.73 -21.00 1.75
N ARG A 458 42.98 -20.64 1.46
CA ARG A 458 43.35 -19.57 0.49
C ARG A 458 42.85 -18.17 0.83
N ALA A 459 42.33 -17.93 2.04
CA ALA A 459 41.92 -16.59 2.46
C ALA A 459 43.12 -15.65 2.64
N ASN A 460 42.90 -14.37 2.39
CA ASN A 460 43.89 -13.31 2.59
C ASN A 460 43.57 -12.56 3.89
N LEU A 461 44.36 -12.79 4.93
CA LEU A 461 44.25 -12.15 6.25
C LEU A 461 45.39 -11.18 6.54
N ARG A 462 46.02 -10.60 5.50
CA ARG A 462 47.10 -9.62 5.71
C ARG A 462 46.63 -8.45 6.59
N TRP A 463 47.41 -8.12 7.61
CA TRP A 463 47.11 -7.07 8.60
C TRP A 463 45.81 -7.28 9.39
N ALA A 464 45.20 -8.46 9.34
CA ALA A 464 43.97 -8.73 10.08
C ALA A 464 44.27 -8.84 11.59
N ASN A 465 43.32 -8.41 12.42
CA ASN A 465 43.39 -8.56 13.86
C ASN A 465 42.58 -9.77 14.31
N LEU A 466 43.24 -10.83 14.79
CA LEU A 466 42.62 -12.06 15.30
C LEU A 466 42.86 -12.24 16.81
N ASN A 467 43.04 -11.16 17.56
CA ASN A 467 43.25 -11.24 19.01
C ASN A 467 42.07 -11.97 19.68
N ASN A 468 42.36 -13.00 20.47
CA ASN A 468 41.39 -13.88 21.13
C ASN A 468 40.39 -14.61 20.21
N ALA A 469 40.60 -14.63 18.89
CA ALA A 469 39.72 -15.38 17.99
C ALA A 469 39.82 -16.89 18.26
N ASN A 470 38.67 -17.57 18.26
CA ASN A 470 38.62 -19.02 18.40
C ASN A 470 38.82 -19.71 17.04
N LEU A 471 40.02 -20.20 16.78
CA LEU A 471 40.37 -20.93 15.55
C LEU A 471 40.28 -22.46 15.69
N THR A 472 39.59 -22.97 16.72
CA THR A 472 39.56 -24.42 17.00
C THR A 472 39.00 -25.21 15.83
N GLY A 473 39.82 -26.08 15.23
CA GLY A 473 39.46 -26.90 14.09
C GLY A 473 39.27 -26.16 12.76
N ALA A 474 39.63 -24.87 12.68
CA ALA A 474 39.58 -24.11 11.44
C ALA A 474 40.61 -24.62 10.41
N ASP A 475 40.27 -24.56 9.12
CA ASP A 475 41.20 -24.87 8.03
C ASP A 475 41.93 -23.60 7.59
N LEU A 476 43.25 -23.53 7.84
CA LEU A 476 44.11 -22.41 7.43
C LEU A 476 45.09 -22.83 6.31
N THR A 477 44.68 -23.76 5.46
CA THR A 477 45.49 -24.17 4.29
C THR A 477 45.63 -23.02 3.32
N ASP A 478 46.87 -22.65 3.00
CA ASP A 478 47.28 -21.62 2.05
C ASP A 478 46.76 -20.22 2.40
N VAL A 479 46.58 -19.96 3.70
CA VAL A 479 46.18 -18.65 4.21
C VAL A 479 47.37 -17.70 4.23
N ASP A 480 47.16 -16.49 3.74
CA ASP A 480 48.12 -15.40 3.87
C ASP A 480 47.91 -14.65 5.18
N LEU A 481 48.77 -14.92 6.17
CA LEU A 481 48.79 -14.27 7.49
C LEU A 481 49.88 -13.18 7.60
N THR A 482 50.41 -12.65 6.49
CA THR A 482 51.48 -11.63 6.57
C THR A 482 51.02 -10.45 7.43
N ASP A 483 51.79 -10.12 8.46
CA ASP A 483 51.51 -9.03 9.41
C ASP A 483 50.15 -9.12 10.14
N ALA A 484 49.53 -10.31 10.20
CA ALA A 484 48.31 -10.51 10.97
C ALA A 484 48.61 -10.60 12.49
N GLU A 485 47.77 -9.97 13.31
CA GLU A 485 47.83 -10.10 14.77
C GLU A 485 47.12 -11.39 15.20
N VAL A 486 47.86 -12.48 15.36
CA VAL A 486 47.33 -13.78 15.80
C VAL A 486 48.29 -14.46 16.78
N THR A 487 47.74 -15.04 17.86
CA THR A 487 48.56 -15.74 18.85
C THR A 487 48.96 -17.13 18.37
N THR A 488 50.14 -17.59 18.79
CA THR A 488 50.60 -18.97 18.51
C THR A 488 49.68 -20.02 19.11
N GLN A 489 49.05 -19.73 20.26
CA GLN A 489 48.07 -20.60 20.90
C GLN A 489 46.77 -20.71 20.10
N ALA A 490 46.34 -19.66 19.41
CA ALA A 490 45.18 -19.74 18.53
C ALA A 490 45.50 -20.60 17.29
N LEU A 491 46.67 -20.39 16.68
CA LEU A 491 47.13 -21.17 15.52
C LEU A 491 47.31 -22.66 15.83
N SER A 492 47.77 -23.03 17.03
CA SER A 492 47.96 -24.45 17.39
C SER A 492 46.66 -25.24 17.54
N LYS A 493 45.51 -24.56 17.64
CA LYS A 493 44.18 -25.19 17.69
C LYS A 493 43.55 -25.37 16.31
N ALA A 494 44.14 -24.81 15.25
CA ALA A 494 43.66 -24.98 13.88
C ALA A 494 43.89 -26.42 13.38
N ARG A 495 43.05 -26.89 12.46
CA ARG A 495 43.12 -28.24 11.88
C ARG A 495 44.33 -28.38 10.95
N SER A 496 44.62 -27.34 10.16
CA SER A 496 45.66 -27.28 9.13
C SER A 496 46.19 -25.85 9.08
N VAL A 497 47.51 -25.70 8.94
CA VAL A 497 48.19 -24.40 8.79
C VAL A 497 49.33 -24.59 7.78
N THR A 498 49.28 -23.91 6.63
CA THR A 498 50.46 -23.89 5.73
C THR A 498 51.53 -23.00 6.35
N LYS A 499 52.80 -23.47 6.36
CA LYS A 499 53.92 -22.83 7.08
C LYS A 499 53.95 -21.32 6.89
N VAL A 500 53.88 -20.59 8.00
CA VAL A 500 54.06 -19.14 8.03
C VAL A 500 55.54 -18.85 7.78
N ASP A 501 55.89 -18.37 6.59
CA ASP A 501 57.19 -17.74 6.35
C ASP A 501 57.19 -16.39 7.09
N ARG A 502 57.54 -16.41 8.38
CA ARG A 502 57.81 -15.17 9.11
C ARG A 502 59.10 -14.57 8.55
N PRO A 503 59.13 -13.31 8.10
CA PRO A 503 60.38 -12.59 7.98
C PRO A 503 61.07 -12.62 9.35
N SER A 504 62.33 -13.05 9.36
CA SER A 504 63.17 -13.19 10.55
C SER A 504 63.13 -11.94 11.45
N ALA A 505 63.08 -12.19 12.77
CA ALA A 505 63.00 -11.20 13.84
C ALA A 505 64.28 -10.35 14.01
N SER A 506 64.69 -9.60 12.98
CA SER A 506 65.87 -8.72 13.02
C SER A 506 65.59 -7.26 12.64
N HIS A 507 64.33 -6.83 12.51
CA HIS A 507 63.96 -5.44 12.19
C HIS A 507 63.03 -4.76 13.22
N PHE A 508 63.04 -5.22 14.47
CA PHE A 508 62.47 -4.46 15.59
C PHE A 508 63.57 -3.71 16.35
N ALA A 509 64.13 -2.68 15.71
CA ALA A 509 64.97 -1.69 16.38
C ALA A 509 64.64 -0.29 15.85
N SER A 510 63.40 0.16 16.09
CA SER A 510 63.01 1.57 16.30
C SER A 510 61.48 1.66 16.38
N ALA A 511 60.97 1.79 17.60
CA ALA A 511 59.63 2.35 17.81
C ALA A 511 59.71 3.87 17.53
N PRO A 512 58.78 4.48 16.79
CA PRO A 512 58.61 5.92 16.85
C PRO A 512 57.87 6.28 18.16
N ASP A 513 58.32 7.36 18.78
CA ASP A 513 57.94 7.83 20.10
C ASP A 513 56.43 7.92 20.37
N VAL A 514 56.09 7.60 21.62
CA VAL A 514 54.80 7.87 22.26
C VAL A 514 54.54 9.38 22.23
N ILE A 515 53.56 9.82 21.44
CA ILE A 515 53.02 11.19 21.51
C ILE A 515 52.04 11.26 22.69
N PRO A 516 52.19 12.18 23.65
CA PRO A 516 51.26 12.33 24.78
C PRO A 516 49.94 13.00 24.33
N PRO A 517 48.84 12.88 25.10
CA PRO A 517 47.53 13.31 24.65
C PRO A 517 47.41 14.84 24.64
N THR A 518 47.23 15.43 23.46
CA THR A 518 46.87 16.84 23.31
C THR A 518 45.35 17.03 23.37
N GLN A 519 44.92 18.04 24.13
CA GLN A 519 43.55 18.51 24.31
C GLN A 519 42.79 18.78 22.98
N PRO A 520 41.43 18.79 23.00
CA PRO A 520 40.60 18.81 21.81
C PRO A 520 40.65 20.17 21.10
N GLY A 521 41.42 20.24 20.02
CA GLY A 521 41.40 21.31 19.03
C GLY A 521 40.37 21.03 17.93
N SER A 522 39.60 22.05 17.57
CA SER A 522 38.54 22.05 16.56
C SER A 522 38.96 21.45 15.21
N LEU A 523 38.06 20.63 14.65
CA LEU A 523 38.18 20.03 13.31
C LEU A 523 38.39 21.12 12.24
N PRO A 524 39.33 20.95 11.30
CA PRO A 524 39.43 21.83 10.14
C PRO A 524 38.23 21.59 9.20
N VAL A 525 37.53 22.66 8.85
CA VAL A 525 36.45 22.67 7.86
C VAL A 525 36.99 22.14 6.52
N SER A 526 36.58 20.94 6.14
CA SER A 526 36.85 20.36 4.84
C SER A 526 36.12 21.17 3.75
N ARG A 527 36.89 21.91 2.94
CA ARG A 527 36.38 22.43 1.65
C ARG A 527 36.10 21.23 0.72
N PRO A 528 34.95 21.19 0.03
CA PRO A 528 34.68 20.12 -0.92
C PRO A 528 35.65 20.19 -2.12
N PRO A 529 35.97 19.04 -2.74
CA PRO A 529 36.85 19.01 -3.90
C PRO A 529 36.23 19.78 -5.07
N LYS A 530 37.03 20.63 -5.72
CA LYS A 530 36.66 21.28 -6.99
C LYS A 530 36.60 20.22 -8.09
N TYR A 531 35.39 19.84 -8.49
CA TYR A 531 35.14 19.13 -9.73
C TYR A 531 35.51 20.04 -10.91
N LYS A 532 36.44 19.61 -11.78
CA LYS A 532 36.61 20.22 -13.11
C LYS A 532 35.49 19.68 -14.00
N GLN A 533 34.52 20.53 -14.34
CA GLN A 533 33.57 20.23 -15.41
C GLN A 533 34.32 20.06 -16.75
N PRO A 534 33.95 19.08 -17.59
CA PRO A 534 34.41 19.04 -18.97
C PRO A 534 33.84 20.24 -19.73
N ALA A 535 34.66 20.84 -20.61
CA ALA A 535 34.30 22.02 -21.37
C ALA A 535 33.10 21.74 -22.29
N ILE A 536 32.02 22.51 -22.11
CA ILE A 536 30.86 22.54 -23.01
C ILE A 536 31.15 23.58 -24.09
N SER A 537 30.98 23.18 -25.35
CA SER A 537 31.14 24.03 -26.53
C SER A 537 30.01 25.09 -26.58
N PRO A 538 30.26 26.36 -26.96
CA PRO A 538 29.30 27.45 -26.76
C PRO A 538 28.16 27.51 -27.80
N ASN A 539 27.64 26.38 -28.29
CA ASN A 539 26.58 26.39 -29.30
C ASN A 539 25.36 25.49 -29.05
N ASP A 540 25.23 24.87 -27.86
CA ASP A 540 24.07 24.05 -27.53
C ASP A 540 23.43 24.51 -26.20
N GLN A 541 22.56 25.53 -26.27
CA GLN A 541 21.50 25.73 -25.28
C GLN A 541 20.17 26.01 -26.00
N PRO A 542 19.09 25.26 -25.68
CA PRO A 542 17.75 25.56 -26.16
C PRO A 542 17.14 26.73 -25.38
N ALA A 543 16.37 27.56 -26.09
CA ALA A 543 15.70 28.74 -25.57
C ALA A 543 14.72 28.42 -24.43
N VAL A 544 14.80 29.19 -23.34
CA VAL A 544 13.81 29.23 -22.26
C VAL A 544 13.19 30.63 -22.25
N GLU A 545 11.88 30.71 -22.50
CA GLU A 545 11.08 31.93 -22.40
C GLU A 545 10.93 32.39 -20.94
N PRO A 546 10.88 33.71 -20.67
CA PRO A 546 10.67 34.21 -19.32
C PRO A 546 9.18 34.25 -18.96
N ILE A 547 8.84 33.61 -17.84
CA ILE A 547 7.55 33.72 -17.16
C ILE A 547 7.53 35.04 -16.38
N THR A 548 6.61 35.94 -16.72
CA THR A 548 6.31 37.16 -15.96
C THR A 548 5.34 36.84 -14.83
N GLU A 549 5.78 36.94 -13.58
CA GLU A 549 4.91 37.01 -12.40
C GLU A 549 4.34 38.43 -12.26
N SER A 550 3.01 38.56 -12.32
CA SER A 550 2.29 39.76 -11.93
C SER A 550 1.79 39.62 -10.49
N ALA A 551 2.44 40.30 -9.55
CA ALA A 551 1.90 40.53 -8.22
C ALA A 551 0.90 41.69 -8.26
N SER A 552 -0.38 41.40 -8.00
CA SER A 552 -1.40 42.41 -7.76
C SER A 552 -1.52 42.66 -6.25
N GLU A 553 -0.88 43.73 -5.78
CA GLU A 553 -1.28 44.43 -4.56
C GLU A 553 -2.42 45.40 -4.92
N THR A 554 -3.59 45.21 -4.32
CA THR A 554 -4.55 46.31 -4.13
C THR A 554 -5.14 46.19 -2.74
N GLY A 555 -4.76 47.12 -1.87
CA GLY A 555 -5.54 47.49 -0.71
C GLY A 555 -6.61 48.50 -1.10
N THR A 556 -7.85 48.23 -0.72
CA THR A 556 -8.78 49.14 -0.03
C THR A 556 -9.98 48.33 0.43
#